data_AF-A0A645HL84-F1
#
_entry.id   AF-A0A645HL84-F1
#
_cell.length_a   1.000
_cell.length_b   1.000
_cell.length_c   1.000
_cell.angle_alpha   90.00
_cell.angle_beta   90.00
_cell.angle_gamma   90.00
#
_symmetry.space_group_name_H-M   'P 1'
#
loop_
_entity.id
_entity.type
_entity.pdbx_description
1 polymer ?
#
loop_
_entity_poly.entity_id
_entity_poly.type
_entity_poly.pdbx_seq_one_letter_code
_entity_poly.pdbx_strand_id
1 'polypeptide(L)'
;MRRIDRITGRSDDMLIIRGVNVFPSQIEELILKQAKLSPHYQIEVSRDGHLDSMKVNVEIKPEFEFASGPEKEFVAHDLQHHIKSYIGVSARINVVEVGGIERSAGKARRVIDKRPK
;
A
#
# COMPACT_ATOMS: atom_id res chain seq x y z
N MET A 1 16.27 33.38 13.35
CA MET A 1 16.13 32.97 11.93
C MET A 1 15.60 31.54 11.91
N ARG A 2 14.31 31.34 11.61
CA ARG A 2 13.73 29.98 11.54
C ARG A 2 14.13 29.36 10.21
N ARG A 3 15.03 28.37 10.26
CA ARG A 3 15.40 27.55 9.11
C ARG A 3 14.18 26.68 8.79
N ILE A 4 13.61 26.82 7.61
CA ILE A 4 12.59 25.89 7.12
C ILE A 4 13.29 24.54 7.00
N ASP A 5 12.84 23.54 7.77
CA ASP A 5 13.32 22.16 7.63
C ASP A 5 13.06 21.67 6.20
N ARG A 6 13.95 20.80 5.69
CA ARG A 6 13.76 20.20 4.36
C ARG A 6 12.35 19.61 4.28
N ILE A 7 11.66 19.88 3.16
CA ILE A 7 10.43 19.17 2.81
C ILE A 7 10.80 17.68 2.68
N THR A 8 10.59 16.91 3.74
CA THR A 8 10.85 15.47 3.75
C THR A 8 9.69 14.78 3.05
N GLY A 9 9.91 14.42 1.79
CA GLY A 9 9.07 13.53 1.00
C GLY A 9 7.77 14.14 0.48
N ARG A 10 7.47 13.92 -0.80
CA ARG A 10 6.12 14.13 -1.32
C ARG A 10 5.28 12.90 -0.96
N SER A 11 4.00 13.09 -0.70
CA SER A 11 3.06 11.98 -0.51
C SER A 11 2.99 11.03 -1.72
N ASP A 12 3.44 11.51 -2.90
CA ASP A 12 3.49 10.79 -4.17
C ASP A 12 4.93 10.45 -4.63
N ASP A 13 5.90 10.36 -3.73
CA ASP A 13 7.26 10.00 -4.15
C ASP A 13 7.27 8.64 -4.86
N MET A 14 7.91 8.62 -6.03
CA MET A 14 8.03 7.45 -6.89
C MET A 14 8.88 6.37 -6.19
N LEU A 15 8.37 5.14 -6.20
CA LEU A 15 9.09 3.95 -5.73
C LEU A 15 9.69 3.24 -6.95
N ILE A 16 10.89 2.69 -6.78
CA ILE A 16 11.49 1.78 -7.77
C ILE A 16 11.43 0.39 -7.16
N ILE A 17 10.64 -0.51 -7.75
CA ILE A 17 10.47 -1.90 -7.31
C ILE A 17 10.90 -2.81 -8.44
N ARG A 18 12.03 -3.50 -8.26
CA ARG A 18 12.60 -4.42 -9.28
C ARG A 18 12.73 -3.78 -10.67
N GLY A 19 13.15 -2.51 -10.72
CA GLY A 19 13.34 -1.74 -11.96
C GLY A 19 12.08 -1.09 -12.52
N VAL A 20 10.91 -1.28 -11.89
CA VAL A 20 9.65 -0.64 -12.30
C VAL A 20 9.38 0.59 -11.43
N ASN A 21 9.04 1.70 -12.07
CA ASN A 21 8.58 2.92 -11.40
C ASN A 21 7.12 2.74 -10.96
N VAL A 22 6.85 2.92 -9.68
CA VAL A 22 5.55 2.73 -9.05
C VAL A 22 5.20 3.97 -8.26
N PHE A 23 4.02 4.56 -8.52
CA PHE A 23 3.50 5.66 -7.71
C PHE A 23 2.46 5.13 -6.71
N PRO A 24 2.49 5.59 -5.44
CA PRO A 24 1.46 5.20 -4.45
C PRO A 24 0.02 5.48 -4.90
N SER A 25 -0.20 6.49 -5.73
CA SER A 25 -1.50 6.85 -6.31
C SER A 25 -2.04 5.80 -7.29
N GLN A 26 -1.18 5.09 -8.02
CA GLN A 26 -1.60 3.98 -8.90
C GLN A 26 -2.14 2.81 -8.06
N ILE A 27 -1.51 2.54 -6.92
CA ILE A 27 -1.98 1.51 -5.98
C ILE A 27 -3.31 1.94 -5.35
N GLU A 28 -3.44 3.21 -4.95
CA GLU A 28 -4.68 3.77 -4.43
C GLU A 28 -5.84 3.65 -5.43
N GLU A 29 -5.62 3.97 -6.70
CA GLU A 29 -6.64 3.84 -7.75
C GLU A 29 -7.17 2.40 -7.86
N LEU A 30 -6.28 1.40 -7.80
CA LEU A 30 -6.67 -0.01 -7.85
C LEU A 30 -7.39 -0.47 -6.59
N ILE A 31 -6.99 0.04 -5.41
CA ILE A 31 -7.69 -0.20 -4.15
C ILE A 31 -9.11 0.37 -4.21
N LEU A 32 -9.27 1.60 -4.71
CA LEU A 32 -10.57 2.27 -4.78
C LEU A 32 -11.57 1.59 -5.73
N LYS A 33 -11.08 0.81 -6.70
CA LYS A 33 -11.92 -0.03 -7.58
C LYS A 33 -12.48 -1.27 -6.87
N GLN A 34 -11.91 -1.66 -5.72
CA GLN A 34 -12.36 -2.82 -4.95
C GLN A 34 -13.48 -2.42 -4.00
N ALA A 35 -14.69 -2.91 -4.27
CA ALA A 35 -15.88 -2.54 -3.50
C ALA A 35 -15.76 -2.79 -1.99
N LYS A 36 -14.99 -3.83 -1.59
CA LYS A 36 -14.81 -4.26 -0.21
C LYS A 36 -13.65 -3.57 0.52
N LEU A 37 -12.79 -2.81 -0.15
CA LEU A 37 -11.60 -2.18 0.45
C LEU A 37 -11.80 -0.69 0.72
N SER A 38 -11.24 -0.21 1.82
CA SER A 38 -11.27 1.20 2.19
C SER A 38 -10.12 1.99 1.53
N PRO A 39 -10.15 3.34 1.53
CA PRO A 39 -9.02 4.17 1.09
C PRO A 39 -7.85 4.19 2.11
N HIS A 40 -7.95 3.46 3.22
CA HIS A 40 -6.89 3.36 4.21
C HIS A 40 -5.95 2.22 3.80
N TYR A 41 -4.74 2.62 3.43
CA TYR A 41 -3.69 1.69 3.00
C TYR A 41 -2.31 2.22 3.35
N GLN A 42 -1.36 1.29 3.41
CA GLN A 42 0.05 1.53 3.61
C GLN A 42 0.87 0.56 2.75
N ILE A 43 1.82 1.10 2.00
CA ILE A 43 2.79 0.35 1.22
C ILE A 43 4.05 0.19 2.07
N GLU A 44 4.44 -1.05 2.32
CA GLU A 44 5.73 -1.39 2.88
C GLU A 44 6.65 -1.88 1.76
N VAL A 45 7.82 -1.27 1.65
CA VAL A 45 8.88 -1.72 0.75
C VAL A 45 10.00 -2.30 1.60
N SER A 46 10.46 -3.49 1.25
CA SER A 46 11.61 -4.12 1.92
C SER A 46 12.48 -4.82 0.89
N ARG A 47 13.62 -5.36 1.32
CA ARG A 47 14.52 -6.13 0.47
C ARG A 47 14.68 -7.54 1.03
N ASP A 48 14.41 -8.54 0.20
CA ASP A 48 14.66 -9.95 0.50
C ASP A 48 15.81 -10.44 -0.38
N GLY A 49 16.97 -10.67 0.23
CA GLY A 49 18.23 -10.88 -0.48
C GLY A 49 18.58 -9.71 -1.41
N HIS A 50 18.54 -9.95 -2.72
CA HIS A 50 18.81 -8.94 -3.75
C HIS A 50 17.56 -8.36 -4.40
N LEU A 51 16.37 -8.81 -4.00
CA LEU A 51 15.12 -8.42 -4.63
C LEU A 51 14.32 -7.50 -3.73
N ASP A 52 13.94 -6.34 -4.26
CA ASP A 52 12.97 -5.48 -3.61
C ASP A 52 11.60 -6.20 -3.58
N SER A 53 10.91 -6.11 -2.47
CA SER A 53 9.58 -6.66 -2.25
C SER A 53 8.63 -5.57 -1.79
N MET A 54 7.37 -5.68 -2.20
CA MET A 54 6.33 -4.73 -1.89
C MET A 54 5.18 -5.45 -1.20
N LYS A 55 4.77 -4.94 -0.04
CA LYS A 55 3.57 -5.38 0.68
C LYS A 55 2.60 -4.21 0.75
N VAL A 56 1.33 -4.45 0.47
CA VAL A 56 0.25 -3.48 0.60
C VAL A 56 -0.64 -3.94 1.74
N ASN A 57 -0.63 -3.19 2.85
CA ASN A 57 -1.64 -3.32 3.89
C ASN A 57 -2.82 -2.42 3.53
N VAL A 58 -4.03 -2.95 3.56
CA VAL A 58 -5.25 -2.21 3.21
C VAL A 58 -6.38 -2.64 4.14
N GLU A 59 -7.13 -1.68 4.67
CA GLU A 59 -8.26 -2.01 5.54
C GLU A 59 -9.46 -2.44 4.70
N ILE A 60 -10.17 -3.46 5.18
CA ILE A 60 -11.51 -3.76 4.71
C ILE A 60 -12.46 -2.61 5.08
N LYS A 61 -13.53 -2.39 4.30
CA LYS A 61 -14.54 -1.40 4.70
C LYS A 61 -15.36 -1.91 5.90
N PRO A 62 -15.88 -1.01 6.76
CA PRO A 62 -16.72 -1.38 7.90
C PRO A 62 -17.93 -2.24 7.53
N GLU A 63 -18.54 -2.04 6.36
CA GLU A 63 -19.71 -2.83 5.94
C GLU A 63 -19.36 -4.31 5.69
N PHE A 64 -18.07 -4.64 5.54
CA PHE A 64 -17.57 -5.99 5.29
C PHE A 64 -16.63 -6.49 6.40
N GLU A 65 -16.64 -5.88 7.60
CA GLU A 65 -15.77 -6.28 8.71
C GLU A 65 -15.87 -7.78 9.05
N PHE A 66 -17.10 -8.33 8.99
CA PHE A 66 -17.40 -9.74 9.22
C PHE A 66 -17.24 -10.64 7.98
N ALA A 67 -16.59 -10.16 6.91
CA ALA A 67 -16.30 -11.01 5.76
C ALA A 67 -15.48 -12.23 6.17
N SER A 68 -15.84 -13.38 5.61
CA SER A 68 -15.18 -14.64 5.91
C SER A 68 -13.72 -14.65 5.44
N GLY A 69 -12.90 -15.53 6.01
CA GLY A 69 -11.50 -15.71 5.59
C GLY A 69 -11.34 -15.89 4.06
N PRO A 70 -12.10 -16.81 3.42
CA PRO A 70 -12.07 -16.98 1.98
C PRO A 70 -12.45 -15.72 1.18
N GLU A 71 -13.38 -14.89 1.68
CA GLU A 71 -13.71 -13.63 1.01
C GLU A 71 -12.57 -12.61 1.10
N LYS A 72 -11.91 -12.50 2.26
CA LYS A 72 -10.74 -11.63 2.44
C LYS A 72 -9.59 -12.08 1.53
N GLU A 73 -9.36 -13.39 1.41
CA GLU A 73 -8.38 -13.98 0.51
C GLU A 73 -8.69 -13.70 -0.97
N PHE A 74 -9.96 -13.84 -1.38
CA PHE A 74 -10.39 -13.52 -2.73
C PHE A 74 -10.10 -12.06 -3.09
N VAL A 75 -10.48 -11.11 -2.23
CA VAL A 75 -10.22 -9.68 -2.44
C VAL A 75 -8.72 -9.39 -2.49
N ALA A 76 -7.93 -10.03 -1.62
CA ALA A 76 -6.48 -9.88 -1.62
C ALA A 76 -5.86 -10.36 -2.94
N HIS A 77 -6.29 -11.53 -3.44
CA HIS A 77 -5.83 -12.08 -4.70
C HIS A 77 -6.26 -11.24 -5.91
N ASP A 78 -7.49 -10.73 -5.91
CA ASP A 78 -7.97 -9.87 -6.99
C ASP A 78 -7.20 -8.54 -7.07
N LEU A 79 -6.94 -7.89 -5.93
CA LEU A 79 -6.08 -6.70 -5.88
C LEU A 79 -4.64 -7.02 -6.31
N GLN A 80 -4.09 -8.16 -5.89
CA GLN A 80 -2.76 -8.61 -6.29
C GLN A 80 -2.69 -8.79 -7.82
N HIS A 81 -3.68 -9.42 -8.42
CA HIS A 81 -3.79 -9.63 -9.86
C HIS A 81 -3.89 -8.31 -10.60
N HIS A 82 -4.73 -7.37 -10.14
CA HIS A 82 -4.84 -6.04 -10.73
C HIS A 82 -3.53 -5.24 -10.67
N ILE A 83 -2.85 -5.23 -9.52
CA ILE A 83 -1.53 -4.57 -9.40
C ILE A 83 -0.53 -5.17 -10.38
N LYS A 84 -0.49 -6.51 -10.48
CA LYS A 84 0.42 -7.18 -11.41
C LYS A 84 0.12 -6.83 -12.86
N SER A 85 -1.15 -6.85 -13.24
CA SER A 85 -1.60 -6.65 -14.63
C SER A 85 -1.49 -5.20 -15.10
N TYR A 86 -1.80 -4.22 -14.24
CA TYR A 86 -1.81 -2.80 -14.63
C TYR A 86 -0.52 -2.05 -14.31
N ILE A 87 0.22 -2.46 -13.27
CA ILE A 87 1.46 -1.77 -12.85
C ILE A 87 2.71 -2.60 -13.21
N GLY A 88 2.58 -3.93 -13.33
CA GLY A 88 3.69 -4.81 -13.73
C GLY A 88 4.50 -5.39 -12.56
N VAL A 89 4.23 -4.95 -11.33
CA VAL A 89 4.94 -5.41 -10.11
C VAL A 89 4.13 -6.44 -9.34
N SER A 90 4.83 -7.38 -8.70
CA SER A 90 4.18 -8.30 -7.76
C SER A 90 4.14 -7.65 -6.38
N ALA A 91 2.99 -7.71 -5.72
CA ALA A 91 2.77 -7.19 -4.37
C ALA A 91 2.14 -8.27 -3.48
N ARG A 92 2.58 -8.36 -2.23
CA ARG A 92 1.85 -9.13 -1.21
C ARG A 92 0.72 -8.27 -0.66
N ILE A 93 -0.51 -8.74 -0.72
CA ILE A 93 -1.66 -8.01 -0.19
C ILE A 93 -2.01 -8.54 1.19
N ASN A 94 -2.18 -7.63 2.14
CA ASN A 94 -2.60 -7.92 3.50
C ASN A 94 -3.86 -7.11 3.80
N VAL A 95 -5.01 -7.78 3.77
CA VAL A 95 -6.29 -7.17 4.16
C VAL A 95 -6.37 -7.19 5.68
N VAL A 96 -6.42 -6.01 6.29
CA VAL A 96 -6.49 -5.85 7.75
C VAL A 96 -7.89 -5.38 8.16
N GLU A 97 -8.20 -5.56 9.44
CA GLU A 97 -9.45 -5.06 10.02
C GLU A 97 -9.50 -3.52 10.02
N VAL A 98 -10.70 -2.99 10.22
CA VAL A 98 -10.95 -1.55 10.32
C VAL A 98 -10.11 -0.95 11.46
N GLY A 99 -9.38 0.13 11.18
CA GLY A 99 -8.49 0.76 12.15
C GLY A 99 -7.18 0.01 12.39
N GLY A 100 -6.88 -1.04 11.61
CA GLY A 100 -5.61 -1.76 11.67
C GLY A 100 -4.40 -0.98 11.12
N ILE A 101 -4.64 0.15 10.42
CA ILE A 101 -3.58 1.03 9.92
C ILE A 101 -3.50 2.28 10.78
N GLU A 102 -2.30 2.58 11.27
CA GLU A 102 -2.04 3.74 12.12
C GLU A 102 -2.46 5.05 11.43
N ARG A 103 -3.37 5.79 12.07
CA ARG A 103 -3.80 7.11 11.60
C ARG A 103 -2.77 8.14 12.05
N SER A 104 -2.02 8.69 11.11
CA SER A 104 -1.15 9.83 11.41
C SER A 104 -2.00 11.06 11.75
N ALA A 105 -1.66 11.77 12.83
CA ALA A 105 -2.27 13.06 13.19
C ALA A 105 -1.99 14.19 12.17
N GLY A 106 -1.18 13.92 11.14
CA GLY A 106 -0.87 14.82 10.04
C GLY A 106 -1.07 14.16 8.67
N LYS A 107 -0.09 14.31 7.78
CA LYS A 107 -0.14 13.67 6.45
C LYS A 107 -0.08 12.15 6.60
N ALA A 108 -1.02 11.44 5.99
CA ALA A 108 -1.00 9.98 5.95
C ALA A 108 0.32 9.49 5.36
N ARG A 109 1.06 8.68 6.12
CA ARG A 109 2.28 8.05 5.65
C ARG A 109 1.92 6.82 4.82
N ARG A 110 1.74 7.04 3.51
CA ARG A 110 1.38 5.98 2.55
C ARG A 110 2.50 4.97 2.32
N VAL A 111 3.76 5.35 2.53
CA VAL A 111 4.93 4.49 2.26
C VAL A 111 5.83 4.36 3.49
N ILE A 112 6.17 3.12 3.82
CA ILE A 112 7.26 2.76 4.73
C ILE A 112 8.33 2.02 3.93
N ASP A 113 9.45 2.69 3.67
CA ASP A 113 10.62 2.06 3.08
C ASP A 113 11.54 1.49 4.18
N LYS A 114 11.64 0.17 4.22
CA LYS A 114 12.47 -0.63 5.15
C LYS A 114 13.74 -1.17 4.47
N ARG A 115 14.06 -0.73 3.25
CA ARG A 115 15.30 -1.14 2.57
C ARG A 115 16.53 -0.61 3.32
N PRO A 116 17.68 -1.31 3.28
CA PRO A 116 18.93 -0.78 3.81
C PRO A 116 19.29 0.53 3.08
N LYS A 117 19.74 1.53 3.84
CA LYS A 117 20.18 2.83 3.31
C LYS A 117 21.56 2.75 2.67
#